data_AF-B9XGV3-F1
#
_entry.id   AF-B9XGV3-F1
#
_cell.length_a   1.000
_cell.length_b   1.000
_cell.length_c   1.000
_cell.angle_alpha   90.00
_cell.angle_beta   90.00
_cell.angle_gamma   90.00
#
_symmetry.space_group_name_H-M   'P 1'
#
loop_
_entity.id
_entity.type
_entity.pdbx_description
1 polymer ?
#
loop_
_entity_poly.entity_id
_entity_poly.type
_entity_poly.pdbx_seq_one_letter_code
_entity_poly.pdbx_strand_id
1 'polypeptide(L)'
;MNKLLALLMIVFACSPLWAKEVFTGEVLNAPFTIHGRLSNYNGSANMRIWIIGSKRMLYAAGESPALERINQFFGDGGGWFSCDIYGDFTVEPLVPDTKGSMRPVRILEVKNLVITREGKVVSKRKTL
;
A
#
# COMPACT_ATOMS: atom_id res chain seq x y z
N MET A 1 21.26 -49.19 -12.30
CA MET A 1 21.23 -47.85 -12.94
C MET A 1 19.96 -47.06 -12.58
N ASN A 2 19.42 -47.17 -11.35
CA ASN A 2 18.11 -46.57 -10.97
C ASN A 2 18.11 -45.72 -9.69
N LYS A 3 19.25 -45.54 -9.01
CA LYS A 3 19.32 -44.73 -7.76
C LYS A 3 19.71 -43.27 -8.01
N LEU A 4 20.35 -42.96 -9.14
CA LEU A 4 20.77 -41.61 -9.50
C LEU A 4 19.61 -40.75 -10.02
N LEU A 5 18.60 -41.36 -10.63
CA LEU A 5 17.41 -40.68 -11.15
C LEU A 5 16.46 -40.22 -10.02
N ALA A 6 16.39 -40.97 -8.91
CA ALA A 6 15.54 -40.64 -7.78
C ALA A 6 16.05 -39.41 -6.99
N LEU A 7 17.37 -39.18 -6.98
CA LEU A 7 17.97 -38.05 -6.28
C LEU A 7 17.73 -36.72 -7.03
N LEU A 8 17.62 -36.74 -8.36
CA LEU A 8 17.35 -35.55 -9.17
C LEU A 8 15.90 -35.01 -9.00
N MET A 9 14.94 -35.91 -8.70
CA MET A 9 13.53 -35.55 -8.50
C MET A 9 13.26 -34.89 -7.14
N ILE A 10 14.08 -35.17 -6.12
CA ILE A 10 13.92 -34.61 -4.77
C ILE A 10 14.44 -33.17 -4.69
N VAL A 11 15.44 -32.80 -5.51
CA VAL A 11 15.98 -31.43 -5.54
C VAL A 11 15.01 -30.44 -6.18
N PHE A 12 14.08 -30.89 -7.04
CA PHE A 12 13.02 -30.05 -7.61
C PHE A 12 11.81 -29.83 -6.68
N ALA A 13 11.68 -30.61 -5.59
CA ALA A 13 10.56 -30.50 -4.67
C ALA A 13 10.76 -29.43 -3.58
N CYS A 14 11.97 -28.88 -3.44
CA CYS A 14 12.28 -27.83 -2.47
C CYS A 14 12.71 -26.55 -3.17
N SER A 15 11.79 -25.99 -3.96
CA SER A 15 11.93 -24.64 -4.46
C SER A 15 10.66 -23.87 -4.07
N PRO A 16 10.69 -22.91 -3.14
CA PRO A 16 9.75 -21.80 -3.20
C PRO A 16 10.16 -20.87 -4.37
N LEU A 17 10.40 -21.43 -5.56
CA LEU A 17 10.56 -20.63 -6.77
C LEU A 17 9.15 -20.21 -7.17
N TRP A 18 8.94 -18.90 -7.34
CA TRP A 18 7.75 -18.23 -7.87
C TRP A 18 6.83 -17.53 -6.87
N ALA A 19 7.24 -17.31 -5.62
CA ALA A 19 6.83 -16.05 -5.01
C ALA A 19 7.60 -14.95 -5.77
N LYS A 20 6.98 -14.37 -6.80
CA LYS A 20 7.53 -13.22 -7.51
C LYS A 20 7.75 -12.14 -6.47
N GLU A 21 9.02 -11.82 -6.18
CA GLU A 21 9.39 -10.88 -5.13
C GLU A 21 8.66 -9.56 -5.38
N VAL A 22 7.79 -9.21 -4.44
CA VAL A 22 7.00 -7.97 -4.44
C VAL A 22 7.77 -6.90 -3.68
N PHE A 23 7.66 -5.66 -4.11
CA PHE A 23 8.53 -4.60 -3.58
C PHE A 23 8.45 -4.44 -2.05
N THR A 24 7.26 -4.64 -1.47
CA THR A 24 7.03 -4.45 -0.03
C THR A 24 7.36 -5.70 0.81
N GLY A 25 7.88 -6.76 0.19
CA GLY A 25 8.24 -8.00 0.88
C GLY A 25 7.03 -8.79 1.41
N GLU A 26 5.81 -8.41 1.01
CA GLU A 26 4.59 -9.08 1.41
C GLU A 26 4.39 -10.43 0.69
N VAL A 27 3.48 -11.26 1.21
CA VAL A 27 3.00 -12.40 0.44
C VAL A 27 2.11 -11.85 -0.67
N LEU A 28 2.37 -12.24 -1.93
CA LEU A 28 1.66 -11.73 -3.09
C LEU A 28 0.13 -11.71 -2.86
N ASN A 29 -0.45 -10.51 -2.95
CA ASN A 29 -1.89 -10.23 -2.78
C ASN A 29 -2.47 -10.47 -1.38
N ALA A 30 -1.65 -10.76 -0.36
CA ALA A 30 -2.08 -10.68 1.03
C ALA A 30 -2.10 -9.22 1.50
N PRO A 31 -2.95 -8.87 2.48
CA PRO A 31 -2.88 -7.58 3.13
C PRO A 31 -1.54 -7.34 3.82
N PHE A 32 -1.06 -6.09 3.80
CA PHE A 32 0.21 -5.69 4.41
C PHE A 32 0.14 -4.25 4.91
N THR A 33 1.06 -3.88 5.81
CA THR A 33 1.11 -2.52 6.38
C THR A 33 2.31 -1.76 5.83
N ILE A 34 2.09 -0.51 5.44
CA ILE A 34 3.14 0.42 4.99
C ILE A 34 3.06 1.73 5.75
N HIS A 35 4.23 2.31 6.02
CA HIS A 35 4.32 3.71 6.41
C HIS A 35 4.36 4.58 5.15
N GLY A 36 3.42 5.52 5.04
CA GLY A 36 3.27 6.30 3.82
C GLY A 36 2.70 7.70 4.01
N ARG A 37 2.69 8.44 2.91
CA ARG A 37 1.98 9.71 2.75
C ARG A 37 0.86 9.55 1.74
N LEU A 38 -0.38 9.70 2.19
CA LEU A 38 -1.56 9.79 1.36
C LEU A 38 -1.85 11.25 1.00
N SER A 39 -2.04 11.50 -0.29
CA SER A 39 -2.27 12.82 -0.85
C SER A 39 -3.21 12.72 -2.05
N ASN A 40 -4.00 13.76 -2.30
CA ASN A 40 -4.86 13.86 -3.48
C ASN A 40 -4.17 14.56 -4.64
N TYR A 41 -4.36 14.06 -5.86
CA TYR A 41 -3.82 14.61 -7.09
C TYR A 41 -4.87 14.65 -8.21
N ASN A 42 -4.67 15.54 -9.18
CA ASN A 42 -5.51 15.59 -10.37
C ASN A 42 -5.34 14.34 -11.25
N GLY A 43 -6.45 13.92 -11.86
CA GLY A 43 -6.51 12.79 -12.78
C GLY A 43 -7.16 11.53 -12.19
N SER A 44 -7.09 10.43 -12.94
CA SER A 44 -7.50 9.12 -12.45
C SER A 44 -6.53 8.64 -11.36
N ALA A 45 -7.02 7.80 -10.44
CA ALA A 45 -6.26 7.39 -9.25
C ALA A 45 -5.76 8.61 -8.47
N ASN A 46 -6.68 9.46 -8.03
CA ASN A 46 -6.39 10.74 -7.37
C ASN A 46 -5.77 10.56 -5.97
N MET A 47 -6.29 9.62 -5.19
CA MET A 47 -5.79 9.29 -3.86
C MET A 47 -4.61 8.34 -3.95
N ARG A 48 -3.41 8.85 -3.71
CA ARG A 48 -2.17 8.12 -3.91
C ARG A 48 -1.38 8.04 -2.61
N ILE A 49 -0.79 6.89 -2.34
CA ILE A 49 0.03 6.65 -1.14
C ILE A 49 1.48 6.48 -1.59
N TRP A 50 2.34 7.40 -1.19
CA TRP A 50 3.79 7.31 -1.34
C TRP A 50 4.33 6.52 -0.17
N ILE A 51 4.96 5.38 -0.45
CA ILE A 51 5.65 4.61 0.59
C ILE A 51 6.91 5.37 0.98
N ILE A 52 7.05 5.72 2.25
CA ILE A 52 8.19 6.51 2.72
C ILE A 52 9.47 5.66 2.66
N GLY A 53 10.56 6.26 2.20
CA GLY A 53 11.82 5.56 1.95
C GLY A 53 11.84 4.74 0.66
N SER A 54 10.83 4.88 -0.20
CA SER A 54 10.66 4.10 -1.43
C SER A 54 10.37 4.98 -2.64
N LYS A 55 10.58 4.42 -3.84
CA LYS A 55 10.12 4.99 -5.13
C LYS A 55 8.74 4.45 -5.56
N ARG A 56 8.10 3.61 -4.73
CA ARG A 56 6.83 2.97 -5.06
C ARG A 56 5.65 3.78 -4.54
N MET A 57 4.56 3.65 -5.29
CA MET A 57 3.32 4.37 -5.06
C MET A 57 2.15 3.42 -5.23
N LEU A 58 1.19 3.54 -4.32
CA LEU A 58 -0.09 2.85 -4.36
C LEU A 58 -1.19 3.88 -4.66
N TYR A 59 -2.36 3.43 -5.07
CA TYR A 59 -3.54 4.31 -5.10
C TYR A 59 -4.76 3.62 -4.51
N ALA A 60 -5.57 4.40 -3.79
CA ALA A 60 -6.81 3.92 -3.23
C ALA A 60 -7.83 3.74 -4.36
N ALA A 61 -8.24 2.50 -4.59
CA ALA A 61 -9.16 2.11 -5.66
C ALA A 61 -10.38 1.34 -5.14
N GLY A 62 -10.27 0.74 -3.95
CA GLY A 62 -11.36 0.00 -3.31
C GLY A 62 -12.04 0.84 -2.24
N GLU A 63 -13.37 0.87 -2.27
CA GLU A 63 -14.18 1.41 -1.17
C GLU A 63 -13.90 0.65 0.13
N SER A 64 -13.93 1.39 1.24
CA SER A 64 -13.76 0.85 2.59
C SER A 64 -14.23 1.87 3.63
N PRO A 65 -14.64 1.41 4.83
CA PRO A 65 -14.94 2.32 5.95
C PRO A 65 -13.73 3.21 6.32
N ALA A 66 -12.50 2.69 6.18
CA ALA A 66 -11.30 3.47 6.45
C ALA A 66 -11.15 4.62 5.44
N LEU A 67 -11.37 4.36 4.15
CA LEU A 67 -11.32 5.39 3.10
C LEU A 67 -12.39 6.46 3.29
N GLU A 68 -13.61 6.07 3.67
CA GLU A 68 -14.69 7.02 3.96
C GLU A 68 -14.30 7.99 5.09
N ARG A 69 -13.75 7.48 6.19
CA ARG A 69 -13.30 8.33 7.30
C ARG A 69 -12.11 9.19 6.92
N ILE A 70 -11.21 8.70 6.07
CA ILE A 70 -10.10 9.49 5.52
C ILE A 70 -10.62 10.67 4.70
N ASN A 71 -11.66 10.45 3.88
CA ASN A 71 -12.25 11.48 3.01
C ASN A 71 -12.78 12.68 3.79
N GLN A 72 -13.19 12.49 5.05
CA GLN A 72 -13.62 13.58 5.93
C GLN A 72 -12.52 14.64 6.11
N PHE A 73 -11.24 14.25 6.13
CA PHE A 73 -10.13 15.20 6.30
C PHE A 73 -9.84 16.06 5.07
N PHE A 74 -10.23 15.60 3.88
CA PHE A 74 -10.05 16.33 2.63
C PHE A 74 -11.20 17.31 2.35
N GLY A 75 -12.38 17.10 2.96
CA GLY A 75 -13.56 17.96 2.82
C GLY A 75 -13.57 19.21 3.70
N ASP A 76 -12.79 19.24 4.79
CA ASP A 76 -12.90 20.29 5.84
C ASP A 76 -12.18 21.61 5.49
N GLY A 77 -12.71 22.32 4.49
CA GLY A 77 -12.51 23.77 4.29
C GLY A 77 -11.19 24.23 3.65
N GLY A 78 -10.20 23.34 3.48
CA GLY A 78 -8.93 23.66 2.81
C GLY A 78 -8.89 23.33 1.31
N GLY A 79 -9.90 22.63 0.80
CA GLY A 79 -9.91 22.09 -0.56
C GLY A 79 -9.19 20.74 -0.67
N TRP A 80 -9.65 19.91 -1.60
CA TRP A 80 -9.32 18.48 -1.71
C TRP A 80 -7.82 18.18 -1.86
N PHE A 81 -7.03 19.15 -2.34
CA PHE A 81 -5.60 19.02 -2.67
C PHE A 81 -4.66 19.69 -1.64
N SER A 82 -5.19 20.26 -0.55
CA SER A 82 -4.41 21.06 0.42
C SER A 82 -3.82 20.26 1.57
N CYS A 83 -4.08 18.96 1.61
CA CYS A 83 -3.87 18.11 2.77
C CYS A 83 -3.00 16.90 2.40
N ASP A 84 -2.04 16.59 3.27
CA ASP A 84 -1.30 15.33 3.25
C ASP A 84 -1.55 14.59 4.57
N ILE A 85 -1.79 13.28 4.48
CA ILE A 85 -1.99 12.40 5.61
C ILE A 85 -0.84 11.40 5.65
N TYR A 86 -0.01 11.50 6.69
CA TYR A 86 1.05 10.54 6.97
C TYR A 86 0.52 9.50 7.97
N GLY A 87 0.95 8.25 7.84
CA GLY A 87 0.55 7.21 8.79
C GLY A 87 0.93 5.81 8.35
N ASP A 88 0.49 4.84 9.13
CA ASP A 88 0.63 3.43 8.84
C ASP A 88 -0.68 2.93 8.24
N PHE A 89 -0.63 2.51 6.98
CA PHE A 89 -1.78 2.05 6.21
C PHE A 89 -1.72 0.54 6.10
N THR A 90 -2.70 -0.16 6.67
CA THR A 90 -2.94 -1.56 6.34
C THR A 90 -3.76 -1.59 5.07
N VAL A 91 -3.21 -2.20 4.02
CA VAL A 91 -3.79 -2.19 2.68
C VAL A 91 -3.92 -3.61 2.14
N GLU A 92 -4.97 -3.83 1.35
CA GLU A 92 -5.19 -5.03 0.57
C GLU A 92 -4.90 -4.74 -0.91
N PRO A 93 -3.96 -5.46 -1.54
CA PRO A 93 -3.80 -5.44 -2.99
C PRO A 93 -5.06 -5.83 -3.75
N LEU A 94 -5.42 -5.07 -4.79
CA LEU A 94 -6.48 -5.48 -5.71
C LEU A 94 -5.94 -6.26 -6.93
N VAL A 95 -4.64 -6.13 -7.21
CA VAL A 95 -3.95 -6.82 -8.31
C VAL A 95 -2.51 -7.16 -7.90
N PRO A 96 -1.83 -8.11 -8.57
CA PRO A 96 -0.40 -8.37 -8.39
C PRO A 96 0.48 -7.13 -8.58
N ASP A 97 1.61 -7.06 -7.86
CA ASP A 97 2.56 -5.96 -8.05
C ASP A 97 3.22 -6.02 -9.43
N THR A 98 3.31 -4.86 -10.09
CA THR A 98 3.96 -4.71 -11.39
C THR A 98 4.98 -3.57 -11.30
N LYS A 99 6.25 -3.88 -11.55
CA LYS A 99 7.35 -2.91 -11.52
C LYS A 99 7.06 -1.74 -12.47
N GLY A 100 7.23 -0.52 -11.97
CA GLY A 100 7.02 0.71 -12.74
C GLY A 100 5.57 1.21 -12.75
N SER A 101 4.60 0.39 -12.37
CA SER A 101 3.19 0.78 -12.29
C SER A 101 2.79 1.12 -10.85
N MET A 102 1.81 2.01 -10.69
CA MET A 102 1.13 2.17 -9.41
C MET A 102 0.22 0.97 -9.17
N ARG A 103 0.11 0.53 -7.92
CA ARG A 103 -0.72 -0.62 -7.56
C ARG A 103 -2.04 -0.16 -6.94
N PRO A 104 -3.21 -0.58 -7.46
CA PRO A 104 -4.49 -0.35 -6.80
C PRO A 104 -4.56 -1.14 -5.51
N VAL A 105 -5.00 -0.47 -4.45
CA VAL A 105 -5.23 -1.07 -3.14
C VAL A 105 -6.57 -0.63 -2.55
N ARG A 106 -7.09 -1.43 -1.64
CA ARG A 106 -8.13 -1.05 -0.69
C ARG A 106 -7.47 -0.74 0.66
N ILE A 107 -7.80 0.39 1.27
CA ILE A 107 -7.29 0.72 2.61
C ILE A 107 -8.17 -0.01 3.62
N LEU A 108 -7.59 -0.86 4.46
CA LEU A 108 -8.34 -1.59 5.49
C LEU A 108 -8.36 -0.83 6.81
N GLU A 109 -7.24 -0.22 7.17
CA GLU A 109 -7.04 0.46 8.44
C GLU A 109 -5.94 1.52 8.30
N VAL A 110 -6.02 2.58 9.12
CA VAL A 110 -4.95 3.57 9.27
C VAL A 110 -4.64 3.82 10.73
N LYS A 111 -3.35 3.83 11.07
CA LYS A 111 -2.82 4.09 12.40
C LYS A 111 -1.75 5.19 12.35
N ASN A 112 -1.46 5.78 13.52
CA ASN A 112 -0.40 6.78 13.72
C ASN A 112 -0.49 7.95 12.73
N LEU A 113 -1.69 8.51 12.57
CA LEU A 113 -1.96 9.58 11.62
C LEU A 113 -1.31 10.90 12.03
N VAL A 114 -0.70 11.56 11.06
CA VAL A 114 -0.29 12.96 11.13
C VAL A 114 -0.87 13.68 9.90
N ILE A 115 -1.74 14.63 10.15
CA ILE A 115 -2.39 15.43 9.10
C ILE A 115 -1.62 16.73 8.97
N THR A 116 -1.22 17.07 7.75
CA THR A 116 -0.52 18.31 7.45
C THR A 116 -1.24 19.13 6.40
N ARG A 117 -1.19 20.45 6.54
CA ARG A 117 -1.65 21.42 5.55
C ARG A 117 -0.52 22.42 5.31
N GLU A 118 -0.18 22.65 4.05
CA GLU A 118 0.92 23.56 3.67
C GLU A 118 2.23 23.27 4.44
N GLY A 119 2.53 21.98 4.64
CA GLY A 119 3.73 21.52 5.37
C GLY A 119 3.67 21.66 6.90
N LYS A 120 2.57 22.18 7.47
CA LYS A 120 2.39 22.31 8.92
C LYS A 120 1.51 21.19 9.46
N VAL A 121 1.89 20.61 10.60
CA VAL A 121 1.06 19.62 11.29
C VAL A 121 -0.18 20.31 11.88
N VAL A 122 -1.36 19.86 11.47
CA VAL A 122 -2.65 20.39 11.95
C VAL A 122 -3.38 19.40 12.88
N SER A 123 -3.07 18.11 12.79
CA SER A 123 -3.67 17.10 13.67
C SER A 123 -2.79 15.86 13.78
N LYS A 124 -2.92 15.14 14.90
CA LYS A 124 -2.34 13.81 15.13
C LYS A 124 -3.39 12.89 15.72
N ARG A 125 -3.50 11.65 15.23
CA ARG A 125 -4.45 10.65 15.75
C ARG A 125 -3.80 9.28 15.83
N LYS A 126 -4.14 8.49 16.86
CA LYS A 126 -3.52 7.16 17.04
C LYS A 126 -4.10 6.11 16.09
N THR A 127 -5.41 6.17 15.88
CA THR A 127 -6.19 5.24 15.03
C THR A 127 -7.35 6.00 14.42
N LEU A 128 -7.86 5.50 13.30
CA LEU A 128 -8.99 6.03 12.54
C LEU A 128 -10.22 5.15 12.67
#